data_AF-A0A8C9H4S4-F1
#
_entry.id   AF-A0A8C9H4S4-F1
#
_cell.length_a   1.000
_cell.length_b   1.000
_cell.length_c   1.000
_cell.angle_alpha   90.00
_cell.angle_beta   90.00
_cell.angle_gamma   90.00
#
_symmetry.space_group_name_H-M   'P 1'
#
loop_
_entity.id
_entity.type
_entity.pdbx_description
1 polymer ?
#
loop_
_entity_poly.entity_id
_entity_poly.type
_entity_poly.pdbx_seq_one_letter_code
_entity_poly.pdbx_strand_id
1 'polypeptide(L)' 'MDSQDRKVVVCHDSTGFVKCGYAGPNFPEYIFPALVGRTVIRSTTKVGNVEQGFFFFSF' A
#
# COMPACT_ATOMS: atom_id res chain seq x y z
N MET A 1 -19.85 18.36 -6.08
CA MET A 1 -20.92 17.82 -5.23
C MET A 1 -21.71 16.79 -6.01
N ASP A 2 -22.44 15.91 -5.32
CA ASP A 2 -23.57 15.19 -5.91
C ASP A 2 -24.87 16.01 -5.77
N SER A 3 -26.02 15.42 -6.09
CA SER A 3 -27.34 16.09 -5.98
C SER A 3 -27.83 16.32 -4.54
N GLN A 4 -27.03 15.96 -3.52
CA GLN A 4 -27.31 16.15 -2.09
C GLN A 4 -26.24 17.02 -1.41
N ASP A 5 -25.49 17.81 -2.20
CA ASP A 5 -24.37 18.65 -1.77
C ASP A 5 -23.24 17.92 -1.02
N ARG A 6 -23.13 16.60 -1.19
CA ARG A 6 -22.08 15.81 -0.53
C ARG A 6 -20.74 15.97 -1.24
N LYS A 7 -19.67 15.94 -0.45
CA LYS A 7 -18.29 15.82 -0.95
C LYS A 7 -18.08 14.40 -1.47
N VAL A 8 -17.95 14.27 -2.79
CA VAL A 8 -17.68 12.99 -3.46
C VAL A 8 -16.17 12.74 -3.45
N VAL A 9 -15.75 11.58 -2.95
CA VAL A 9 -14.36 11.11 -3.05
C VAL A 9 -14.20 10.32 -4.35
N VAL A 10 -13.08 10.51 -5.04
CA VAL A 10 -12.68 9.77 -6.24
C VAL A 10 -11.39 9.03 -5.93
N CYS A 11 -11.36 7.73 -6.23
CA CYS A 11 -10.17 6.88 -6.14
C CYS A 11 -9.97 6.20 -7.50
N HIS A 12 -8.71 6.12 -7.94
CA HIS A 12 -8.30 5.43 -9.16
C HIS A 12 -7.14 4.48 -8.83
N ASP A 13 -7.46 3.19 -8.78
CA ASP A 13 -6.54 2.14 -8.34
C ASP A 13 -5.75 1.58 -9.54
N SER A 14 -4.66 2.27 -9.91
CA SER A 14 -3.73 1.77 -10.95
C SER A 14 -2.76 0.75 -10.37
N THR A 15 -2.23 -0.15 -11.19
CA THR A 15 -1.28 -1.21 -10.77
C THR A 15 -0.01 -0.71 -10.08
N GLY A 16 0.47 0.50 -10.40
CA GLY A 16 1.65 1.09 -9.74
C GLY A 16 1.32 2.11 -8.64
N PHE A 17 0.27 2.92 -8.85
CA PHE A 17 -0.10 4.03 -7.96
C PHE A 17 -1.61 4.21 -7.88
N VAL A 18 -2.10 4.34 -6.65
CA VAL A 18 -3.43 4.88 -6.36
C VAL A 18 -3.38 6.40 -6.48
N LYS A 19 -4.40 6.98 -7.10
CA LYS A 19 -4.64 8.43 -7.12
C LYS A 19 -5.98 8.71 -6.49
N CYS A 20 -6.06 9.62 -5.52
CA CYS A 20 -7.33 9.99 -4.92
C CYS A 20 -7.43 11.48 -4.54
N GLY A 21 -8.66 11.91 -4.26
CA GLY A 21 -9.02 13.29 -3.90
C GLY A 21 -10.53 13.45 -3.93
N TYR A 22 -11.02 14.69 -3.82
CA TYR A 22 -12.43 15.00 -4.02
C TYR A 22 -12.77 15.24 -5.49
N ALA A 23 -14.04 15.14 -5.86
CA ALA A 23 -14.51 15.48 -7.20
C ALA A 23 -14.54 17.01 -7.42
N GLY A 24 -13.86 17.50 -8.46
CA GLY A 24 -13.84 18.92 -8.85
C GLY A 24 -12.46 19.42 -9.32
N PRO A 25 -11.36 19.14 -8.59
CA PRO A 25 -10.00 19.49 -9.02
C PRO A 25 -9.58 18.76 -10.31
N ASN A 26 -8.76 19.43 -11.14
CA ASN A 26 -8.21 18.86 -12.38
C ASN A 26 -7.02 17.90 -12.14
N PHE A 27 -6.47 17.88 -10.93
CA PHE A 27 -5.32 17.06 -10.54
C PHE A 27 -5.62 16.30 -9.24
N PRO A 28 -5.08 15.09 -9.05
CA PRO A 28 -5.29 14.33 -7.81
C PRO A 28 -4.64 15.03 -6.62
N GLU A 29 -5.32 15.01 -5.47
CA GLU A 29 -4.80 15.57 -4.21
C GLU A 29 -3.72 14.67 -3.60
N TYR A 30 -3.87 13.35 -3.77
CA TYR A 30 -2.95 12.35 -3.24
C TYR A 30 -2.56 11.33 -4.33
N ILE A 31 -1.28 10.95 -4.34
CA ILE A 31 -0.74 9.86 -5.15
C ILE A 31 0.15 9.02 -4.24
N PHE A 32 -0.10 7.72 -4.15
CA PHE A 32 0.71 6.80 -3.34
C PHE A 32 0.88 5.44 -4.05
N PRO A 33 1.95 4.68 -3.78
CA PRO A 33 2.15 3.37 -4.39
C PRO A 33 0.98 2.42 -4.09
N ALA A 34 0.57 1.64 -5.08
CA ALA A 34 -0.43 0.59 -4.91
C ALA A 34 0.17 -0.66 -4.23
N LEU A 35 0.75 -0.48 -3.04
CA LEU A 35 1.56 -1.46 -2.32
C LEU A 35 1.06 -1.63 -0.88
N VAL A 36 0.96 -2.89 -0.42
CA VAL A 36 0.64 -3.22 0.97
C VAL A 36 1.77 -4.07 1.55
N GLY A 37 2.74 -3.43 2.20
CA GLY A 37 3.82 -4.15 2.88
C GLY A 37 3.31 -4.94 4.09
N ARG A 38 3.68 -6.21 4.19
CA ARG A 38 3.46 -7.02 5.40
C ARG A 38 4.73 -7.04 6.24
N THR A 39 4.63 -6.56 7.49
CA THR A 39 5.68 -6.78 8.51
C THR A 39 5.68 -8.24 8.91
N VAL A 40 6.86 -8.83 8.92
CA VAL A 40 7.07 -10.25 9.15
C VAL A 40 8.47 -10.34 9.84
N ILE A 41 8.74 -11.32 10.71
CA ILE A 41 9.91 -11.35 11.65
C ILE A 41 10.95 -12.43 11.30
N ARG A 42 12.19 -12.05 10.94
CA ARG A 42 13.30 -12.97 10.61
C ARG A 42 14.10 -13.41 11.84
N SER A 43 14.29 -14.72 12.04
CA SER A 43 15.15 -15.30 13.10
C SER A 43 16.07 -16.39 12.56
N THR A 44 17.38 -16.23 12.68
CA THR A 44 18.36 -17.27 12.32
C THR A 44 18.70 -18.14 13.54
N THR A 45 18.91 -19.44 13.31
CA THR A 45 19.37 -20.40 14.32
C THR A 45 20.44 -21.29 13.68
N LYS A 46 21.49 -21.59 14.45
CA LYS A 46 22.67 -22.33 13.96
C LYS A 46 22.80 -23.64 14.72
N VAL A 47 22.79 -24.77 14.01
CA VAL A 47 22.88 -26.12 14.59
C VAL A 47 24.03 -26.86 13.91
N GLY A 48 25.10 -27.09 14.66
CA GLY A 48 26.36 -27.59 14.10
C GLY A 48 26.89 -26.65 13.02
N ASN A 49 27.10 -27.18 11.82
CA ASN A 49 27.61 -26.42 10.66
C ASN A 49 26.49 -25.87 9.74
N VAL A 50 25.22 -25.90 10.19
CA VAL A 50 24.06 -25.46 9.40
C VAL A 50 23.49 -24.17 9.97
N GLU A 51 23.28 -23.18 9.11
CA GLU A 51 22.51 -21.96 9.42
C GLU A 51 21.10 -22.07 8.85
N GLN A 52 20.09 -21.77 9.69
CA GLN A 52 18.68 -21.91 9.34
C GLN A 52 17.97 -20.59 9.63
N GLY A 53 17.55 -19.88 8.58
CA GLY A 53 16.91 -18.56 8.69
C GLY A 53 15.39 -18.59 8.51
N PHE A 54 14.65 -18.02 9.46
CA PHE A 54 13.26 -17.61 9.22
C PHE A 54 13.25 -16.41 8.26
N PHE A 55 12.52 -16.54 7.13
CA PHE A 55 12.24 -15.47 6.17
C PHE A 55 10.71 -15.35 5.92
N PHE A 56 10.03 -14.20 6.02
CA PHE A 56 10.40 -13.17 6.95
C PHE A 56 10.04 -11.69 6.59
N PHE A 57 9.69 -11.35 5.33
CA PHE A 57 9.16 -10.04 4.82
C PHE A 57 8.44 -10.33 3.50
N SER A 58 7.23 -9.79 3.31
CA SER A 58 6.45 -9.90 2.07
C SER A 58 5.99 -8.53 1.63
N PHE A 59 6.27 -8.21 0.37
CA PHE A 59 5.67 -7.10 -0.36
C PHE A 59 4.38 -7.58 -1.05
#